data_AF-A0A1L4D0E3-F1
#
_entry.id   AF-A0A1L4D0E3-F1
#
_cell.length_a   1.000
_cell.length_b   1.000
_cell.length_c   1.000
_cell.angle_alpha   90.00
_cell.angle_beta   90.00
_cell.angle_gamma   90.00
#
_symmetry.space_group_name_H-M   'P 1'
#
loop_
_entity.id
_entity.type
_entity.pdbx_description
1 polymer ?
#
loop_
_entity_poly.entity_id
_entity_poly.type
_entity_poly.pdbx_seq_one_letter_code
_entity_poly.pdbx_strand_id
1 'polypeptide(L)'
;MIRIKKICLSLLAPLIFSSCITSVGKVNYNQYNMTNSIMKNSKNLNMRVQSTKRSFFWTSCEDLVQSVLDDLNEQTKEFGGNYIENIRFTTIDNPSTTTPVCETDWGWAIAYVAPVFGPWVKSASASGDLVYVDSLNTNLSTLKKKSSETEPIVKVFDECSKVVVGNSEKIVCGDSKDRVLQKWGTPSSVSPSSKQWCYKKCLIEFNEGKLSNYGGNCALDKIMNDSFNPKENRIIIQDNVKKICY
;
A
#
# COMPACT_ATOMS: atom_id res chain seq x y z
N MET A 1 61.70 46.06 -3.47
CA MET A 1 61.08 46.03 -2.12
C MET A 1 59.58 45.95 -2.29
N ILE A 2 59.00 44.74 -2.32
CA ILE A 2 57.60 44.49 -2.70
C ILE A 2 56.78 44.29 -1.41
N ARG A 3 55.84 45.20 -1.13
CA ARG A 3 54.92 45.12 0.02
C ARG A 3 53.76 44.20 -0.31
N ILE A 4 53.79 43.00 0.26
CA ILE A 4 52.66 42.06 0.26
C ILE A 4 51.60 42.60 1.22
N LYS A 5 50.48 43.10 0.68
CA LYS A 5 49.30 43.47 1.48
C LYS A 5 48.66 42.19 2.02
N LYS A 6 48.42 42.15 3.33
CA LYS A 6 47.66 41.10 4.01
C LYS A 6 46.29 40.95 3.33
N ILE A 7 46.09 39.84 2.63
CA ILE A 7 44.76 39.39 2.21
C ILE A 7 44.09 38.91 3.49
N CYS A 8 43.09 39.64 3.97
CA CYS A 8 42.19 39.14 4.99
C CYS A 8 41.54 37.87 4.43
N LEU A 9 41.93 36.73 4.98
CA LEU A 9 41.28 35.45 4.82
C LEU A 9 39.94 35.55 5.57
N SER A 10 38.98 36.25 4.97
CA SER A 10 37.60 36.29 5.44
C SER A 10 37.10 34.85 5.40
N LEU A 11 36.78 34.28 6.57
CA LEU A 11 36.00 33.06 6.68
C LEU A 11 34.68 33.27 5.91
N LEU A 12 34.66 32.91 4.62
CA LEU A 12 33.42 32.57 3.93
C LEU A 12 32.95 31.27 4.57
N ALA A 13 32.12 31.38 5.61
CA ALA A 13 31.26 30.26 5.99
C ALA A 13 30.42 29.94 4.75
N PRO A 14 30.53 28.74 4.16
CA PRO A 14 29.57 28.35 3.15
C PRO A 14 28.22 28.28 3.86
N LEU A 15 27.39 29.29 3.64
CA LEU A 15 25.95 29.16 3.83
C LEU A 15 25.54 28.11 2.81
N ILE A 16 25.54 26.85 3.25
CA ILE A 16 25.03 25.73 2.47
C ILE A 16 23.53 25.98 2.42
N PHE A 17 23.09 26.72 1.40
CA PHE A 17 21.68 26.87 1.10
C PHE A 17 21.17 25.47 0.74
N SER A 18 20.52 24.82 1.71
CA SER A 18 19.80 23.56 1.50
C SER A 18 18.51 23.84 0.74
N SER A 19 18.62 24.39 -0.47
CA SER A 19 17.47 24.56 -1.34
C SER A 19 17.12 23.19 -1.93
N CYS A 20 15.99 22.64 -1.48
CA CYS A 20 15.35 21.51 -2.13
C CYS A 20 15.05 21.91 -3.57
N ILE A 21 15.68 21.23 -4.55
CA ILE A 21 15.39 21.46 -5.96
C ILE A 21 14.17 20.62 -6.29
N THR A 22 13.03 21.29 -6.46
CA THR A 22 11.79 20.69 -6.95
C THR A 22 11.75 20.78 -8.47
N SER A 23 11.30 19.70 -9.12
CA SER A 23 11.07 19.68 -10.56
C SER A 23 9.64 19.23 -10.84
N VAL A 24 9.01 19.86 -11.83
CA VAL A 24 7.63 19.59 -12.22
C VAL A 24 7.61 18.64 -13.43
N GLY A 25 6.88 17.53 -13.31
CA GLY A 25 6.66 16.58 -14.40
C GLY A 25 5.46 16.95 -15.28
N LYS A 26 5.31 16.27 -16.41
CA LYS A 26 4.05 16.21 -17.16
C LYS A 26 3.55 14.78 -17.12
N VAL A 27 2.24 14.61 -16.96
CA VAL A 27 1.61 13.30 -16.87
C VAL A 27 0.32 13.32 -17.67
N ASN A 28 0.07 12.24 -18.41
CA ASN A 28 -1.21 12.01 -19.05
C ASN A 28 -2.10 11.10 -18.20
N TYR A 29 -2.92 11.69 -17.32
CA TYR A 29 -3.82 10.95 -16.43
C TYR A 29 -4.82 10.05 -17.16
N ASN A 30 -5.18 10.38 -18.40
CA ASN A 30 -6.14 9.60 -19.19
C ASN A 30 -5.63 8.19 -19.51
N GLN A 31 -4.31 7.99 -19.56
CA GLN A 31 -3.73 6.66 -19.80
C GLN A 31 -3.93 5.70 -18.62
N TYR A 32 -4.21 6.23 -17.43
CA TYR A 32 -4.24 5.49 -16.19
C TYR A 32 -5.65 5.27 -15.64
N ASN A 33 -6.70 5.72 -16.34
CA ASN A 33 -8.06 5.83 -15.79
C ASN A 33 -8.05 6.58 -14.46
N MET A 34 -7.33 7.71 -14.40
CA MET A 34 -7.16 8.47 -13.17
C MET A 34 -7.73 9.88 -13.34
N THR A 35 -8.31 10.44 -12.28
CA THR A 35 -8.80 11.82 -12.28
C THR A 35 -8.34 12.60 -11.05
N ASN A 36 -8.07 13.89 -11.25
CA ASN A 36 -7.75 14.82 -10.17
C ASN A 36 -9.02 15.42 -9.52
N SER A 37 -10.19 15.21 -10.11
CA SER A 37 -11.46 15.76 -9.61
C SER A 37 -12.25 14.71 -8.83
N ILE A 38 -12.80 15.11 -7.68
CA ILE A 38 -13.75 14.28 -6.92
C ILE A 38 -15.07 14.22 -7.70
N MET A 39 -15.54 13.01 -8.04
CA MET A 39 -16.85 12.85 -8.68
C MET A 39 -17.94 12.96 -7.62
N LYS A 40 -18.87 13.92 -7.75
CA LYS A 40 -19.88 14.25 -6.73
C LYS A 40 -20.86 13.11 -6.36
N ASN A 41 -20.88 12.00 -7.10
CA ASN A 41 -21.90 10.94 -6.98
C ASN A 41 -21.33 9.54 -6.72
N SER A 42 -20.03 9.37 -6.53
CA SER A 42 -19.48 8.06 -6.18
C SER A 42 -19.74 7.79 -4.69
N LYS A 43 -20.39 6.64 -4.40
CA LYS A 43 -20.46 6.12 -3.03
C LYS A 43 -19.06 5.60 -2.69
N ASN A 44 -18.23 6.51 -2.18
CA ASN A 44 -16.83 6.25 -1.93
C ASN A 44 -16.66 5.32 -0.75
N LEU A 45 -16.16 4.11 -1.01
CA LEU A 45 -15.36 3.38 -0.04
C LEU A 45 -14.05 4.15 0.08
N ASN A 46 -13.86 4.88 1.17
CA ASN A 46 -12.70 5.72 1.41
C ASN A 46 -11.46 4.85 1.72
N MET A 47 -10.96 4.13 0.73
CA MET A 47 -9.67 3.45 0.82
C MET A 47 -8.66 4.29 0.05
N ARG A 48 -7.66 4.81 0.77
CA ARG A 48 -6.58 5.60 0.19
C ARG A 48 -5.40 4.70 -0.14
N VAL A 49 -4.92 4.77 -1.37
CA VAL A 49 -3.67 4.14 -1.81
C VAL A 49 -2.56 5.18 -1.86
N GLN A 50 -1.34 4.74 -1.58
CA GLN A 50 -0.16 5.58 -1.62
C GLN A 50 1.00 4.80 -2.23
N SER A 51 1.79 5.48 -3.07
CA SER A 51 3.03 4.95 -3.61
C SER A 51 4.14 5.98 -3.51
N THR A 52 5.36 5.49 -3.29
CA THR A 52 6.57 6.30 -3.26
C THR A 52 7.67 5.56 -3.99
N LYS A 53 8.29 6.23 -4.97
CA LYS A 53 9.44 5.69 -5.71
C LYS A 53 10.64 6.61 -5.53
N ARG A 54 11.82 5.98 -5.54
CA ARG A 54 13.12 6.64 -5.45
C ARG A 54 13.99 6.18 -6.61
N SER A 55 14.71 7.09 -7.24
CA SER A 55 15.66 6.78 -8.32
C SER A 55 16.85 7.74 -8.28
N PHE A 56 17.83 7.51 -9.15
CA PHE A 56 18.99 8.40 -9.29
C PHE A 56 18.61 9.77 -9.88
N PHE A 57 19.39 10.81 -9.58
CA PHE A 57 19.09 12.18 -10.02
C PHE A 57 19.06 12.40 -11.53
N TRP A 58 19.75 11.58 -12.33
CA TRP A 58 19.68 11.66 -13.79
C TRP A 58 18.38 11.09 -14.36
N THR A 59 17.57 10.40 -13.54
CA THR A 59 16.22 9.96 -13.95
C THR A 59 15.35 11.19 -14.19
N SER A 60 14.61 11.20 -15.29
CA SER A 60 13.65 12.26 -15.54
C SER A 60 12.54 12.22 -14.48
N CYS A 61 11.97 13.39 -14.13
CA CYS A 61 10.85 13.42 -13.20
C CYS A 61 9.61 12.73 -13.80
N GLU A 62 9.46 12.78 -15.12
CA GLU A 62 8.37 12.12 -15.86
C GLU A 62 8.41 10.61 -15.68
N ASP A 63 9.56 9.95 -15.92
CA ASP A 63 9.71 8.50 -15.74
C ASP A 63 9.45 8.07 -14.29
N LEU A 64 9.95 8.87 -13.33
CA LEU A 64 9.79 8.57 -11.92
C LEU A 64 8.32 8.68 -11.47
N VAL A 65 7.63 9.72 -11.92
CA VAL A 65 6.20 9.92 -11.65
C VAL A 65 5.37 8.85 -12.34
N GLN A 66 5.71 8.49 -13.59
CA GLN A 66 5.03 7.42 -14.30
C GLN A 66 5.13 6.09 -13.53
N SER A 67 6.31 5.77 -13.00
CA SER A 67 6.50 4.59 -12.16
C SER A 67 5.68 4.61 -10.86
N VAL A 68 5.44 5.79 -10.25
CA VAL A 68 4.55 5.93 -9.10
C VAL A 68 3.09 5.67 -9.50
N LEU A 69 2.66 6.16 -10.67
CA LEU A 69 1.29 5.96 -11.16
C LEU A 69 1.03 4.52 -11.62
N ASP A 70 2.03 3.86 -12.21
CA ASP A 70 1.99 2.44 -12.54
C ASP A 70 1.74 1.61 -11.25
N ASP A 71 2.48 1.91 -10.19
CA ASP A 71 2.36 1.23 -8.89
C ASP A 71 1.01 1.51 -8.21
N LEU A 72 0.50 2.74 -8.29
CA LEU A 72 -0.85 3.06 -7.82
C LEU A 72 -1.94 2.31 -8.62
N ASN A 73 -1.78 2.19 -9.94
CA ASN A 73 -2.69 1.42 -10.79
C ASN A 73 -2.64 -0.07 -10.49
N GLU A 74 -1.45 -0.61 -10.21
CA GLU A 74 -1.26 -2.00 -9.77
C GLU A 74 -1.97 -2.24 -8.43
N GLN A 75 -1.70 -1.41 -7.41
CA GLN A 75 -2.41 -1.47 -6.13
C GLN A 75 -3.93 -1.38 -6.33
N THR A 76 -4.40 -0.50 -7.21
CA THR A 76 -5.84 -0.36 -7.51
C THR A 76 -6.45 -1.66 -8.01
N LYS A 77 -5.77 -2.37 -8.91
CA LYS A 77 -6.23 -3.67 -9.42
C LYS A 77 -6.20 -4.74 -8.34
N GLU A 78 -5.18 -4.74 -7.48
CA GLU A 78 -5.07 -5.67 -6.34
C GLU A 78 -6.21 -5.49 -5.34
N PHE A 79 -6.62 -4.24 -5.08
CA PHE A 79 -7.78 -3.95 -4.24
C PHE A 79 -9.13 -4.17 -4.94
N GLY A 80 -9.14 -4.46 -6.24
CA GLY A 80 -10.37 -4.61 -7.02
C GLY A 80 -11.07 -3.28 -7.34
N GLY A 81 -10.36 -2.16 -7.22
CA GLY A 81 -10.83 -0.84 -7.64
C GLY A 81 -10.84 -0.69 -9.16
N ASN A 82 -11.72 0.16 -9.68
CA ASN A 82 -11.85 0.40 -11.12
C ASN A 82 -11.01 1.59 -11.57
N TYR A 83 -10.95 2.63 -10.73
CA TYR A 83 -10.22 3.87 -11.00
C TYR A 83 -9.79 4.56 -9.70
N ILE A 84 -8.86 5.51 -9.81
CA ILE A 84 -8.39 6.34 -8.70
C ILE A 84 -8.85 7.79 -8.92
N GLU A 85 -9.42 8.40 -7.88
CA GLU A 85 -9.75 9.82 -7.85
C GLU A 85 -8.90 10.60 -6.84
N ASN A 86 -8.99 11.94 -6.91
CA ASN A 86 -8.37 12.86 -5.96
C ASN A 86 -6.86 12.62 -5.80
N ILE A 87 -6.16 12.37 -6.92
CA ILE A 87 -4.72 12.13 -6.89
C ILE A 87 -3.97 13.39 -6.42
N ARG A 88 -3.12 13.19 -5.41
CA ARG A 88 -2.30 14.23 -4.78
C ARG A 88 -0.86 13.76 -4.70
N PHE A 89 0.02 14.57 -5.24
CA PHE A 89 1.46 14.44 -5.06
C PHE A 89 1.87 15.13 -3.77
N THR A 90 2.68 14.46 -2.96
CA THR A 90 3.14 14.97 -1.68
C THR A 90 4.61 15.36 -1.78
N THR A 91 4.94 16.57 -1.33
CA THR A 91 6.32 17.03 -1.14
C THR A 91 6.59 17.21 0.35
N ILE A 92 7.86 17.29 0.73
CA ILE A 92 8.30 17.59 2.10
C ILE A 92 7.72 18.94 2.55
N ASP A 93 7.74 19.94 1.67
CA ASP A 93 7.32 21.30 2.01
C ASP A 93 5.82 21.56 1.82
N ASN A 94 5.15 20.81 0.95
CA ASN A 94 3.73 20.97 0.65
C ASN A 94 3.02 19.60 0.66
N PRO A 95 2.09 19.38 1.61
CA PRO A 95 1.55 18.06 1.87
C PRO A 95 0.60 17.53 0.77
N SER A 96 0.24 18.34 -0.22
CA SER A 96 -0.66 17.92 -1.30
C SER A 96 -0.71 18.92 -2.45
N THR A 97 -0.21 18.54 -3.62
CA THR A 97 -0.37 19.27 -4.88
C THR A 97 -0.99 18.37 -5.94
N THR A 98 -1.76 18.93 -6.89
CA THR A 98 -2.32 18.18 -8.03
C THR A 98 -1.34 18.06 -9.19
N THR A 99 -0.23 18.80 -9.11
CA THR A 99 0.80 18.83 -10.13
C THR A 99 1.88 17.81 -9.76
N PRO A 100 2.32 16.95 -10.69
CA PRO A 100 3.38 16.00 -10.42
C PRO A 100 4.69 16.72 -10.10
N VAL A 101 5.27 16.37 -8.96
CA VAL A 101 6.47 17.02 -8.41
C VAL A 101 7.44 15.96 -7.94
N CYS A 102 8.71 16.14 -8.28
CA CYS A 102 9.81 15.32 -7.80
C CYS A 102 10.75 16.17 -6.94
N GLU A 103 11.21 15.58 -5.85
CA GLU A 103 12.16 16.20 -4.93
C GLU A 103 13.52 15.56 -5.13
N THR A 104 14.56 16.38 -5.17
CA THR A 104 15.94 15.89 -5.13
C THR A 104 16.44 16.06 -3.72
N ASP A 105 16.69 14.94 -3.04
CA ASP A 105 17.22 14.96 -1.69
C ASP A 105 18.74 14.82 -1.71
N TRP A 106 19.39 15.67 -0.93
CA TRP A 106 20.82 15.60 -0.67
C TRP A 106 20.99 14.62 0.47
N GLY A 107 21.04 13.33 0.14
CA GLY A 107 21.28 12.29 1.14
C GLY A 107 22.53 12.58 1.99
N TRP A 108 22.65 11.87 3.11
CA TRP A 108 23.67 11.97 4.17
C TRP A 108 25.17 11.89 3.74
N ALA A 109 25.46 11.94 2.44
CA ALA A 109 26.78 11.96 1.85
C ALA A 109 27.70 13.10 2.30
N ILE A 110 27.22 14.08 3.06
CA ILE A 110 28.06 15.11 3.71
C ILE A 110 29.00 14.50 4.78
N ALA A 111 28.70 13.31 5.32
CA ALA A 111 29.46 12.74 6.44
C ALA A 111 30.74 11.96 6.07
N TYR A 112 30.95 11.58 4.80
CA TYR A 112 32.13 10.81 4.40
C TYR A 112 33.04 11.63 3.48
N VAL A 113 34.33 11.67 3.85
CA VAL A 113 35.40 12.60 3.44
C VAL A 113 35.83 12.51 1.96
N ALA A 114 34.97 12.00 1.08
CA ALA A 114 35.13 12.06 -0.37
C ALA A 114 33.93 12.82 -1.00
N PRO A 115 33.98 14.16 -1.06
CA PRO A 115 32.84 15.03 -1.33
C PRO A 115 32.37 15.07 -2.80
N VAL A 116 32.79 14.16 -3.67
CA VAL A 116 32.69 14.41 -5.11
C VAL A 116 31.48 13.73 -5.77
N PHE A 117 30.92 12.65 -5.22
CA PHE A 117 29.84 11.90 -5.89
C PHE A 117 28.87 11.20 -4.92
N GLY A 118 28.28 11.94 -3.98
CA GLY A 118 27.20 11.42 -3.14
C GLY A 118 26.00 10.99 -4.00
N PRO A 119 25.28 9.89 -3.66
CA PRO A 119 24.12 9.46 -4.43
C PRO A 119 23.00 10.50 -4.29
N TRP A 120 22.87 11.35 -5.30
CA TRP A 120 21.72 12.23 -5.44
C TRP A 120 20.51 11.36 -5.79
N VAL A 121 19.54 11.32 -4.88
CA VAL A 121 18.32 10.53 -5.03
C VAL A 121 17.18 11.49 -5.32
N LYS A 122 16.43 11.21 -6.38
CA LYS A 122 15.14 11.82 -6.64
C LYS A 122 14.04 10.93 -6.05
N SER A 123 13.03 11.54 -5.44
CA SER A 123 11.84 10.85 -4.99
C SER A 123 10.57 11.50 -5.52
N ALA A 124 9.58 10.69 -5.80
CA ALA A 124 8.22 11.11 -6.09
C ALA A 124 7.26 10.27 -5.23
N SER A 125 6.23 10.90 -4.70
CA SER A 125 5.21 10.26 -3.89
C SER A 125 3.85 10.79 -4.29
N ALA A 126 2.89 9.87 -4.44
CA ALA A 126 1.53 10.19 -4.77
C ALA A 126 0.57 9.34 -3.94
N SER A 127 -0.60 9.91 -3.67
CA SER A 127 -1.72 9.25 -3.02
C SER A 127 -3.01 9.52 -3.78
N GLY A 128 -3.96 8.62 -3.67
CA GLY A 128 -5.28 8.79 -4.28
C GLY A 128 -6.33 7.94 -3.58
N ASP A 129 -7.59 8.30 -3.78
CA ASP A 129 -8.72 7.59 -3.18
C ASP A 129 -9.25 6.58 -4.22
N LEU A 130 -9.38 5.31 -3.81
CA LEU A 130 -9.89 4.22 -4.67
C LEU A 130 -11.40 4.34 -4.83
N VAL A 131 -11.89 4.14 -6.05
CA VAL A 131 -13.33 4.06 -6.32
C VAL A 131 -13.70 2.72 -6.94
N TYR A 132 -14.70 2.09 -6.33
CA TYR A 132 -15.35 0.88 -6.84
C TYR A 132 -16.57 1.30 -7.64
N VAL A 133 -16.54 1.02 -8.94
CA VAL A 133 -17.75 1.15 -9.76
C VAL A 133 -18.38 -0.22 -9.79
N ASP A 134 -19.48 -0.35 -9.05
CA ASP A 134 -20.30 -1.54 -9.12
C ASP A 134 -20.94 -1.62 -10.51
N SER A 135 -20.22 -2.25 -11.44
CA SER A 135 -20.59 -2.38 -12.86
C SER A 135 -21.94 -3.08 -13.09
N LEU A 136 -22.54 -3.62 -12.03
CA LEU A 136 -23.84 -4.27 -12.05
C LEU A 136 -25.03 -3.30 -12.14
N ASN A 137 -24.82 -1.99 -11.95
CA ASN A 137 -25.94 -1.03 -11.91
C ASN A 137 -26.10 -0.12 -13.14
N THR A 138 -25.17 -0.14 -14.11
CA THR A 138 -25.27 0.72 -15.31
C THR A 138 -26.36 0.29 -16.30
N ASN A 139 -26.99 -0.88 -16.11
CA ASN A 139 -28.16 -1.33 -16.90
C ASN A 139 -29.41 -1.66 -16.05
N LEU A 140 -29.41 -1.43 -14.73
CA LEU A 140 -30.54 -1.80 -13.87
C LEU A 140 -31.59 -0.70 -13.69
N SER A 141 -31.25 0.56 -14.02
CA SER A 141 -32.18 1.70 -13.98
C SER A 141 -33.23 1.67 -15.10
N THR A 142 -33.03 0.89 -16.16
CA THR A 142 -34.02 0.61 -17.20
C THR A 142 -34.88 -0.63 -16.93
N LEU A 143 -34.54 -1.46 -15.94
CA LEU A 143 -35.28 -2.69 -15.60
C LEU A 143 -36.02 -2.65 -14.25
N LYS A 144 -35.71 -1.71 -13.34
CA LYS A 144 -36.44 -1.52 -12.07
C LYS A 144 -37.74 -0.71 -12.20
N LYS A 145 -38.56 -1.02 -13.20
CA LYS A 145 -39.99 -0.62 -13.24
C LYS A 145 -40.89 -1.86 -13.30
N LYS A 146 -40.55 -2.92 -12.57
CA LYS A 146 -41.46 -3.98 -12.10
C LYS A 146 -40.72 -4.88 -11.11
N SER A 147 -41.43 -5.37 -10.10
CA SER A 147 -40.92 -6.14 -8.95
C SER A 147 -40.30 -5.25 -7.87
N SER A 148 -41.09 -4.70 -6.93
CA SER A 148 -41.89 -5.37 -5.91
C SER A 148 -41.05 -6.37 -5.09
N GLU A 149 -40.68 -5.89 -3.90
CA GLU A 149 -40.63 -6.65 -2.64
C GLU A 149 -39.71 -7.88 -2.57
N THR A 150 -38.48 -7.68 -2.09
CA THR A 150 -37.79 -8.65 -1.24
C THR A 150 -36.80 -7.91 -0.33
N GLU A 151 -36.86 -8.22 0.96
CA GLU A 151 -36.13 -7.60 2.06
C GLU A 151 -34.59 -7.62 1.90
N PRO A 152 -33.87 -6.65 2.50
CA PRO A 152 -32.41 -6.64 2.47
C PRO A 152 -31.82 -7.75 3.35
N ILE A 153 -31.18 -8.73 2.71
CA ILE A 153 -30.29 -9.69 3.38
C ILE A 153 -29.05 -8.93 3.87
N VAL A 154 -28.96 -8.71 5.17
CA VAL A 154 -27.72 -8.32 5.86
C VAL A 154 -26.77 -9.51 5.77
N LYS A 155 -25.77 -9.45 4.87
CA LYS A 155 -24.65 -10.40 4.90
C LYS A 155 -23.67 -9.98 5.98
N VAL A 156 -23.90 -10.49 7.19
CA VAL A 156 -22.86 -10.62 8.21
C VAL A 156 -21.77 -11.51 7.60
N PHE A 157 -20.51 -11.06 7.63
CA PHE A 157 -19.38 -11.92 7.31
C PHE A 157 -19.31 -12.99 8.39
N ASP A 158 -19.79 -14.18 8.09
CA ASP A 158 -19.73 -15.33 8.99
C ASP A 158 -18.27 -15.72 9.22
N GLU A 159 -17.75 -15.28 10.36
CA GLU A 159 -16.55 -15.81 11.01
C GLU A 159 -16.63 -17.33 11.06
N CYS A 160 -15.81 -18.04 10.28
CA CYS A 160 -15.55 -19.48 10.34
C CYS A 160 -16.67 -20.37 10.95
N SER A 161 -17.92 -20.19 10.52
CA SER A 161 -19.10 -20.65 11.28
C SER A 161 -19.46 -22.11 11.04
N LYS A 162 -18.64 -22.86 10.31
CA LYS A 162 -18.83 -24.30 10.08
C LYS A 162 -17.63 -25.08 10.58
N VAL A 163 -17.82 -25.71 11.73
CA VAL A 163 -16.93 -26.75 12.28
C VAL A 163 -16.88 -27.89 11.28
N VAL A 164 -15.88 -27.89 10.41
CA VAL A 164 -15.60 -29.02 9.53
C VAL A 164 -14.86 -30.06 10.36
N VAL A 165 -15.43 -31.26 10.44
CA VAL A 165 -14.74 -32.46 10.95
C VAL A 165 -13.65 -32.81 9.94
N GLY A 166 -12.50 -32.16 10.07
CA GLY A 166 -11.43 -32.16 9.08
C GLY A 166 -10.21 -32.99 9.48
N ASN A 167 -9.64 -33.64 8.46
CA ASN A 167 -8.41 -34.42 8.42
C ASN A 167 -7.40 -34.06 9.53
N SER A 168 -6.91 -35.08 10.27
CA SER A 168 -5.99 -34.94 11.40
C SER A 168 -4.69 -34.20 11.05
N GLU A 169 -4.35 -34.08 9.77
CA GLU A 169 -3.10 -33.45 9.31
C GLU A 169 -3.21 -31.94 9.01
N LYS A 170 -4.43 -31.40 8.79
CA LYS A 170 -4.62 -30.01 8.34
C LYS A 170 -5.25 -29.12 9.40
N ILE A 171 -4.81 -27.86 9.50
CA ILE A 171 -5.45 -26.90 10.42
C ILE A 171 -6.81 -26.47 9.86
N VAL A 172 -7.78 -26.28 10.74
CA VAL A 172 -9.13 -25.78 10.41
C VAL A 172 -9.49 -24.64 11.35
N CYS A 173 -10.35 -23.72 10.91
CA CYS A 173 -10.84 -22.69 11.82
C CYS A 173 -11.47 -23.31 13.07
N GLY A 174 -11.33 -22.65 14.21
CA GLY A 174 -11.74 -23.15 15.52
C GLY A 174 -10.67 -23.97 16.24
N ASP A 175 -9.58 -24.33 15.57
CA ASP A 175 -8.45 -25.04 16.19
C ASP A 175 -7.85 -24.26 17.35
N SER A 176 -7.52 -24.97 18.43
CA SER A 176 -6.80 -24.38 19.56
C SER A 176 -5.37 -24.00 19.17
N LYS A 177 -4.80 -23.03 19.89
CA LYS A 177 -3.38 -22.67 19.79
C LYS A 177 -2.44 -23.88 19.86
N ASP A 178 -2.71 -24.82 20.76
CA ASP A 178 -1.88 -26.03 20.92
C ASP A 178 -1.94 -26.95 19.69
N ARG A 179 -3.12 -27.09 19.06
CA ARG A 179 -3.25 -27.87 17.82
C ARG A 179 -2.51 -27.21 16.67
N VAL A 180 -2.55 -25.88 16.57
CA VAL A 180 -1.78 -25.14 15.58
C VAL A 180 -0.27 -25.33 15.81
N LEU A 181 0.21 -25.23 17.06
CA LEU A 181 1.61 -25.51 17.39
C LEU A 181 2.03 -26.94 17.05
N GLN A 182 1.18 -27.93 17.35
CA GLN A 182 1.47 -29.32 17.05
C GLN A 182 1.64 -29.56 15.54
N LYS A 183 0.84 -28.91 14.70
CA LYS A 183 0.83 -29.12 13.25
C LYS A 183 1.85 -28.25 12.50
N TRP A 184 1.96 -26.99 12.88
CA TRP A 184 2.76 -26.00 12.14
C TRP A 184 4.08 -25.68 12.83
N GLY A 185 4.27 -26.13 14.07
CA GLY A 185 5.42 -25.80 14.88
C GLY A 185 5.34 -24.40 15.49
N THR A 186 6.43 -24.02 16.14
CA THR A 186 6.59 -22.71 16.77
C THR A 186 6.55 -21.59 15.72
N PRO A 187 5.71 -20.57 15.88
CA PRO A 187 5.70 -19.42 14.99
C PRO A 187 7.05 -18.67 15.03
N SER A 188 7.38 -17.99 13.93
CA SER A 188 8.55 -17.11 13.85
C SER A 188 8.43 -15.92 14.80
N SER A 189 7.23 -15.39 14.98
CA SER A 189 6.93 -14.43 16.04
C SER A 189 5.49 -14.47 16.52
N VAL A 190 5.28 -13.99 17.76
CA VAL A 190 4.00 -13.94 18.43
C VAL A 190 3.74 -12.51 18.86
N SER A 191 2.57 -11.96 18.53
CA SER A 191 2.11 -10.67 19.00
C SER A 191 1.00 -10.88 20.05
N PRO A 192 1.31 -10.78 21.36
CA PRO A 192 0.33 -11.02 22.41
C PRO A 192 -0.85 -10.03 22.37
N SER A 193 -0.57 -8.77 22.04
CA SER A 193 -1.56 -7.69 22.00
C SER A 193 -2.60 -7.85 20.89
N SER A 194 -2.16 -8.33 19.73
CA SER A 194 -3.04 -8.53 18.56
C SER A 194 -3.61 -9.94 18.46
N LYS A 195 -3.17 -10.86 19.34
CA LYS A 195 -3.49 -12.30 19.25
C LYS A 195 -3.11 -12.91 17.90
N GLN A 196 -2.05 -12.41 17.27
CA GLN A 196 -1.57 -12.85 15.96
C GLN A 196 -0.27 -13.66 16.08
N TRP A 197 -0.20 -14.75 15.32
CA TRP A 197 1.02 -15.54 15.13
C TRP A 197 1.52 -15.39 13.71
N CYS A 198 2.83 -15.35 13.60
CA CYS A 198 3.53 -15.01 12.38
C CYS A 198 4.46 -16.15 12.01
N TYR A 199 4.28 -16.72 10.82
CA TYR A 199 5.23 -17.64 10.21
C TYR A 199 5.83 -16.96 8.98
N LYS A 200 6.97 -17.45 8.47
CA LYS A 200 7.77 -16.83 7.39
C LYS A 200 6.98 -16.15 6.25
N LYS A 201 5.83 -16.70 5.84
CA LYS A 201 4.92 -16.11 4.83
C LYS A 201 3.43 -16.18 5.22
N CYS A 202 3.12 -16.44 6.48
CA CYS A 202 1.73 -16.55 6.96
C CYS A 202 1.50 -15.67 8.17
N LEU A 203 0.31 -15.07 8.21
CA LEU A 203 -0.27 -14.49 9.40
C LEU A 203 -1.44 -15.37 9.84
N ILE A 204 -1.51 -15.68 11.13
CA ILE A 204 -2.61 -16.41 11.76
C ILE A 204 -3.19 -15.54 12.86
N GLU A 205 -4.50 -15.43 12.94
CA GLU A 205 -5.20 -14.68 13.97
C GLU A 205 -6.04 -15.61 14.84
N PHE A 206 -6.00 -15.37 16.15
CA PHE A 206 -6.77 -16.12 17.12
C PHE A 206 -7.82 -15.24 17.78
N ASN A 207 -9.07 -15.71 17.82
CA ASN A 207 -10.12 -15.15 18.65
C ASN A 207 -10.44 -16.13 19.78
N GLU A 208 -10.48 -15.63 21.02
CA GLU A 208 -10.74 -16.45 22.22
C GLU A 208 -9.89 -17.75 22.33
N GLY A 209 -8.64 -17.70 21.86
CA GLY A 209 -7.73 -18.85 21.89
C GLY A 209 -7.93 -19.88 20.77
N LYS A 210 -8.86 -19.61 19.85
CA LYS A 210 -9.16 -20.45 18.68
C LYS A 210 -8.78 -19.74 17.38
N LEU A 211 -8.39 -20.51 16.37
CA LEU A 211 -8.05 -20.02 15.04
C LEU A 211 -9.27 -19.37 14.38
N SER A 212 -9.23 -18.05 14.18
CA SER A 212 -10.33 -17.30 13.58
C SER A 212 -10.04 -16.88 12.15
N ASN A 213 -8.78 -16.63 11.81
CA ASN A 213 -8.39 -16.17 10.48
C ASN A 213 -6.95 -16.56 10.15
N TYR A 214 -6.63 -16.65 8.86
CA TYR A 214 -5.26 -16.77 8.38
C TYR A 214 -5.11 -16.05 7.04
N GLY A 215 -3.93 -15.51 6.78
CA GLY A 215 -3.61 -14.73 5.58
C GLY A 215 -2.15 -14.87 5.18
N GLY A 216 -1.82 -14.37 4.00
CA GLY A 216 -0.52 -14.48 3.35
C GLY A 216 -0.38 -15.71 2.45
N ASN A 217 0.84 -15.92 1.95
CA ASN A 217 1.19 -17.06 1.10
C ASN A 217 1.52 -18.27 1.97
N CYS A 218 0.47 -18.83 2.56
CA CYS A 218 0.57 -20.05 3.33
C CYS A 218 0.78 -21.26 2.45
N ALA A 219 1.61 -22.18 2.93
CA ALA A 219 1.77 -23.51 2.37
C ALA A 219 0.39 -24.20 2.38
N LEU A 220 -0.35 -24.07 1.26
CA LEU A 220 -1.75 -24.48 1.13
C LEU A 220 -1.92 -25.99 1.32
N ASP A 221 -0.85 -26.76 1.12
CA ASP A 221 -0.78 -28.19 1.43
C ASP A 221 -1.09 -28.49 2.90
N LYS A 222 -0.84 -27.53 3.81
CA LYS A 222 -1.09 -27.67 5.26
C LYS A 222 -2.45 -27.14 5.72
N ILE A 223 -3.28 -26.63 4.80
CA ILE A 223 -4.59 -26.05 5.09
C ILE A 223 -5.69 -26.85 4.38
N MET A 224 -6.81 -27.10 5.06
CA MET A 224 -8.00 -27.69 4.43
C MET A 224 -8.95 -26.57 4.03
N ASN A 225 -9.17 -26.42 2.72
CA ASN A 225 -9.95 -25.34 2.12
C ASN A 225 -11.44 -25.69 1.97
N ASP A 226 -12.00 -26.44 2.93
CA ASP A 226 -13.30 -27.09 2.73
C ASP A 226 -14.50 -26.20 3.13
N SER A 227 -14.28 -24.91 3.42
CA SER A 227 -15.37 -23.96 3.69
C SER A 227 -15.23 -22.60 2.99
N PHE A 228 -14.27 -22.46 2.07
CA PHE A 228 -14.12 -21.22 1.30
C PHE A 228 -14.44 -21.48 -0.17
N ASN A 229 -15.54 -20.90 -0.65
CA ASN A 229 -15.80 -20.78 -2.08
C ASN A 229 -14.72 -19.86 -2.67
N PRO A 230 -13.75 -20.37 -3.46
CA PRO A 230 -12.57 -19.60 -3.88
C PRO A 230 -12.92 -18.45 -4.84
N LYS A 231 -14.17 -18.40 -5.34
CA LYS A 231 -14.67 -17.35 -6.23
C LYS A 231 -15.38 -16.20 -5.52
N GLU A 232 -15.82 -16.36 -4.27
CA GLU A 232 -16.63 -15.35 -3.59
C GLU A 232 -15.96 -14.74 -2.36
N ASN A 233 -14.99 -15.42 -1.74
CA ASN A 233 -14.29 -14.92 -0.55
C ASN A 233 -12.76 -15.02 -0.72
N ARG A 234 -12.21 -14.34 -1.72
CA ARG A 234 -10.83 -13.85 -1.56
C ARG A 234 -10.89 -12.79 -0.47
N ILE A 235 -10.51 -13.16 0.75
CA ILE A 235 -10.00 -12.16 1.69
C ILE A 235 -8.85 -11.49 0.93
N ILE A 236 -9.08 -10.26 0.49
CA ILE A 236 -8.02 -9.35 0.08
C ILE A 236 -7.21 -9.19 1.35
N ILE A 237 -6.20 -10.04 1.52
CA ILE A 237 -5.11 -9.77 2.45
C ILE A 237 -4.59 -8.43 1.94
N GLN A 238 -4.85 -7.38 2.69
CA GLN A 238 -4.29 -6.07 2.41
C GLN A 238 -2.77 -6.22 2.42
N ASP A 239 -2.16 -6.40 1.24
CA ASP A 239 -0.71 -6.38 1.09
C ASP A 239 -0.11 -5.00 1.44
N ASN A 240 -0.97 -4.00 1.69
CA ASN A 240 -0.61 -2.69 2.26
C ASN A 240 -0.44 -2.66 3.78
N VAL A 241 -0.63 -3.78 4.48
CA VAL A 241 0.04 -3.96 5.76
C VAL A 241 1.15 -4.96 5.52
N LYS A 242 2.35 -4.45 5.20
CA LYS A 242 3.61 -5.07 5.63
C LYS A 242 3.58 -5.16 7.16
N LYS A 243 2.73 -6.03 7.71
CA LYS A 243 2.87 -6.62 9.03
C LYS A 243 4.01 -7.60 8.84
N ILE A 244 5.20 -7.03 8.75
CA ILE A 244 6.43 -7.79 8.77
C ILE A 244 6.33 -8.55 10.09
N CYS A 245 6.35 -9.88 9.99
CA CYS A 245 6.65 -10.71 11.13
C CYS A 245 8.04 -10.26 11.61
N TYR A 246 8.06 -9.38 12.61
CA TYR A 246 9.28 -8.92 13.27
C TYR A 246 9.92 -10.08 14.02
#